data_AF-A0A7H0DGQ9-F1
#
_entry.id   AF-A0A7H0DGQ9-F1
#
_cell.length_a   1.000
_cell.length_b   1.000
_cell.length_c   1.000
_cell.angle_alpha   90.00
_cell.angle_beta   90.00
_cell.angle_gamma   90.00
#
_symmetry.space_group_name_H-M   'P 1'
#
loop_
_entity.id
_entity.type
_entity.pdbx_description
1 polymer ?
#
loop_
_entity_poly.entity_id
_entity_poly.type
_entity_poly.pdbx_seq_one_letter_code
_entity_poly.pdbx_strand_id
1 'polypeptide(L)' 'MAVPKKRISKSKKRIRKNTWKRKSIASRLKAISLGKSLSKGTFKSFFYKK' A
#
# COMPACT_ATOMS: atom_id res chain seq x y z
N MET A 1 -26.52 22.77 2.38
CA MET A 1 -25.33 21.89 2.46
C MET A 1 -24.59 22.17 3.76
N ALA A 2 -24.08 21.15 4.45
CA ALA A 2 -23.32 21.37 5.69
C ALA A 2 -21.90 21.88 5.37
N VAL A 3 -21.50 22.96 6.03
CA VAL A 3 -20.18 23.59 5.86
C VAL A 3 -19.36 23.39 7.14
N PRO A 4 -18.07 23.03 7.07
CA PRO A 4 -17.25 22.87 8.27
C PRO A 4 -17.04 24.22 8.96
N LYS A 5 -17.45 24.30 10.24
CA LYS A 5 -17.31 25.53 11.04
C LYS A 5 -15.84 25.88 11.34
N LYS A 6 -14.96 24.88 11.43
CA LYS A 6 -13.54 25.03 11.75
C LYS A 6 -12.70 24.05 10.93
N ARG A 7 -11.45 24.43 10.65
CA ARG A 7 -10.48 23.55 9.98
C ARG A 7 -10.09 22.37 10.87
N ILE A 8 -9.84 21.23 10.23
CA ILE A 8 -9.28 20.05 10.90
C ILE A 8 -7.83 20.34 11.33
N SER A 9 -7.46 19.93 12.54
CA SER A 9 -6.09 20.07 13.04
C SER A 9 -5.08 19.32 12.16
N LYS A 10 -3.80 19.74 12.19
CA LYS A 10 -2.73 19.10 11.40
C LYS A 10 -2.63 17.60 11.72
N SER A 11 -2.74 17.22 12.99
CA SER A 11 -2.69 15.82 13.44
C SER A 11 -3.85 14.98 12.86
N LYS A 12 -5.10 15.42 13.05
CA LYS A 12 -6.29 14.70 12.54
C LYS A 12 -6.26 14.53 11.01
N LYS A 13 -5.74 15.53 10.28
CA LYS A 13 -5.54 15.44 8.82
C LYS A 13 -4.51 14.36 8.45
N ARG A 14 -3.38 14.27 9.17
CA ARG A 14 -2.33 13.26 8.94
C ARG A 14 -2.83 11.85 9.21
N ILE A 15 -3.58 11.64 10.31
CA ILE A 15 -4.14 10.33 10.67
C ILE A 15 -5.03 9.80 9.54
N ARG A 16 -5.96 10.61 9.01
CA ARG A 16 -6.83 10.22 7.89
C ARG A 16 -6.03 9.82 6.64
N LYS A 17 -4.99 10.58 6.30
CA LYS A 17 -4.09 10.24 5.17
C LYS A 17 -3.34 8.93 5.43
N ASN A 18 -2.88 8.70 6.66
CA ASN A 18 -2.17 7.47 7.03
C ASN A 18 -3.09 6.24 6.95
N THR A 19 -4.36 6.34 7.33
CA THR A 19 -5.33 5.25 7.14
C THR A 19 -5.46 4.85 5.67
N TRP A 20 -5.50 5.83 4.75
CA TRP A 20 -5.53 5.55 3.32
C TRP A 20 -4.23 4.88 2.83
N LYS A 21 -3.06 5.41 3.25
CA LYS A 21 -1.75 4.82 2.93
C LYS A 21 -1.57 3.40 3.49
N ARG A 22 -2.14 3.11 4.67
CA ARG A 22 -2.01 1.79 5.32
C ARG A 22 -2.63 0.67 4.48
N LYS A 23 -3.65 0.97 3.67
CA LYS A 23 -4.29 0.00 2.77
C LYS A 23 -3.32 -0.61 1.76
N SER A 24 -2.28 0.13 1.34
CA SER A 24 -1.31 -0.37 0.35
C SER A 24 -0.27 -1.33 0.95
N ILE A 25 -0.16 -1.43 2.28
CA ILE A 25 0.85 -2.26 2.95
C ILE A 25 0.67 -3.73 2.57
N ALA A 26 -0.56 -4.25 2.53
CA ALA A 26 -0.81 -5.65 2.17
C ALA A 26 -0.36 -5.96 0.74
N SER A 27 -0.63 -5.06 -0.20
CA SER A 27 -0.17 -5.19 -1.60
C SER A 27 1.37 -5.12 -1.68
N ARG A 28 1.99 -4.19 -0.94
CA ARG A 28 3.46 -4.07 -0.85
C ARG A 28 4.11 -5.35 -0.34
N LEU A 29 3.58 -5.96 0.73
CA LEU A 29 4.13 -7.19 1.30
C LEU A 29 4.06 -8.36 0.30
N LYS A 30 2.93 -8.50 -0.40
CA LYS A 30 2.76 -9.51 -1.45
C LYS A 30 3.74 -9.29 -2.60
N ALA A 31 3.90 -8.05 -3.07
CA ALA A 31 4.83 -7.71 -4.14
C ALA A 31 6.29 -8.01 -3.78
N ILE A 32 6.72 -7.68 -2.55
CA ILE A 32 8.08 -7.97 -2.08
C ILE A 32 8.33 -9.48 -2.01
N SER A 33 7.37 -10.24 -1.46
CA SER A 33 7.46 -11.71 -1.40
C SER A 33 7.61 -12.31 -2.81
N LEU A 34 6.79 -11.82 -3.74
CA LEU A 34 6.81 -12.26 -5.13
C LEU A 34 8.16 -11.95 -5.80
N GLY A 35 8.67 -10.72 -5.69
CA GLY A 35 9.96 -10.33 -6.26
C GLY A 35 11.13 -11.18 -5.75
N LYS A 36 11.15 -11.50 -4.45
CA LYS A 36 12.16 -12.39 -3.85
C LYS A 36 12.06 -13.84 -4.35
N SER A 37 10.86 -14.30 -4.65
CA SER A 37 10.64 -15.64 -5.21
C SER A 37 11.17 -15.71 -6.64
N LEU A 38 10.88 -14.68 -7.45
CA LEU A 38 11.33 -14.59 -8.84
C LEU A 38 12.85 -14.47 -8.97
N SER A 39 13.51 -13.70 -8.09
CA SER A 39 14.96 -13.52 -8.14
C SER A 39 15.75 -14.82 -7.89
N LYS A 40 15.16 -15.79 -7.18
CA LYS A 40 15.80 -17.08 -6.89
C LYS A 40 15.74 -18.07 -8.05
N GLY A 41 14.87 -17.85 -9.05
CA GLY A 41 14.74 -18.72 -10.22
C GLY A 41 14.27 -20.16 -9.94
N THR A 42 13.96 -20.50 -8.68
CA THR A 42 13.52 -21.84 -8.28
C THR A 42 12.02 -22.06 -8.49
N PHE A 43 11.24 -21.00 -8.64
CA PHE A 43 9.78 -21.05 -8.73
C PHE A 43 9.33 -21.23 -10.18
N LYS A 44 8.97 -22.46 -10.57
CA LYS A 44 8.65 -22.84 -11.96
C LYS A 44 7.22 -22.47 -12.41
N SER A 45 6.32 -22.16 -11.48
CA SER A 45 4.90 -21.91 -11.79
C SER A 45 4.57 -20.47 -12.17
N PHE A 46 5.47 -19.51 -11.89
CA PHE A 46 5.26 -18.12 -12.26
C PHE A 46 5.94 -17.81 -13.59
N PHE A 47 5.17 -17.87 -14.68
CA PHE A 47 5.64 -17.50 -16.02
C PHE A 47 5.49 -16.00 -16.22
N TYR A 48 6.60 -15.28 -16.36
CA TYR A 48 6.60 -13.90 -16.82
C TYR A 48 7.37 -13.83 -18.15
N LYS A 49 6.78 -13.15 -19.13
CA LYS A 49 7.43 -12.94 -20.43
C LYS A 49 8.66 -12.04 -20.21
N LYS A 50 9.82 -12.47 -20.70
CA LYS A 50 11.03 -11.65 -20.77
C LYS A 50 10.83 -10.48 -21.73
#